data_AF-A0A9C6U450-F1
#
_entry.id   AF-A0A9C6U450-F1
#
_cell.length_a   1.000
_cell.length_b   1.000
_cell.length_c   1.000
_cell.angle_alpha   90.00
_cell.angle_beta   90.00
_cell.angle_gamma   90.00
#
_symmetry.space_group_name_H-M   'P 1'
#
loop_
_entity.id
_entity.type
_entity.pdbx_description
1 polymer ?
#
loop_
_entity_poly.entity_id
_entity_poly.type
_entity_poly.pdbx_seq_one_letter_code
_entity_poly.pdbx_strand_id
1 'polypeptide(L)'
;MNLGFSKFFSKKKHVNEGPTEIGLPTNVSHEFHVSKNKETGLLEGLPTPWLRLLNTQITKAEQDENPNAALQAINFKKRFKECNSIVCCLLMRFLQ
;
A
#
# COMPACT_ATOMS: atom_id res chain seq x y z
N MET A 1 55.97 40.88 -33.27
CA MET A 1 54.58 41.16 -33.67
C MET A 1 53.82 39.86 -33.56
N ASN A 2 52.78 39.89 -32.73
CA ASN A 2 52.04 38.75 -32.22
C ASN A 2 51.18 38.12 -33.33
N LEU A 3 51.43 36.87 -33.72
CA LEU A 3 50.44 36.08 -34.46
C LEU A 3 50.01 34.91 -33.59
N GLY A 4 49.03 35.24 -32.72
CA GLY A 4 48.35 34.28 -31.87
C GLY A 4 47.70 33.17 -32.70
N PHE A 5 48.05 31.94 -32.37
CA PHE A 5 47.38 30.75 -32.86
C PHE A 5 45.91 30.77 -32.40
N SER A 6 45.06 31.27 -33.28
CA SER A 6 43.61 31.18 -33.15
C SER A 6 43.20 29.74 -33.46
N LYS A 7 43.08 28.91 -32.44
CA LYS A 7 42.37 27.63 -32.51
C LYS A 7 41.47 27.50 -31.29
N PHE A 8 40.42 28.31 -31.29
CA PHE A 8 39.28 28.16 -30.40
C PHE A 8 38.55 26.86 -30.78
N PHE A 9 38.95 25.75 -30.15
CA PHE A 9 38.11 24.58 -30.07
C PHE A 9 36.91 24.92 -29.19
N SER A 10 35.84 25.39 -29.83
CA SER A 10 34.53 25.51 -29.20
C SER A 10 34.05 24.11 -28.82
N LYS A 11 34.40 23.66 -27.62
CA LYS A 11 33.75 22.53 -26.96
C LYS A 11 32.32 22.97 -26.70
N LYS A 12 31.42 22.69 -27.64
CA LYS A 12 29.99 22.66 -27.35
C LYS A 12 29.83 21.64 -26.23
N LYS A 13 29.71 22.12 -24.98
CA LYS A 13 29.09 21.34 -23.91
C LYS A 13 27.70 21.02 -24.44
N HIS A 14 27.50 19.77 -24.82
CA HIS A 14 26.17 19.23 -24.94
C HIS A 14 25.60 19.27 -23.53
N VAL A 15 24.94 20.37 -23.19
CA VAL A 15 24.02 20.41 -22.07
C VAL A 15 22.95 19.41 -22.48
N ASN A 16 23.05 18.20 -21.95
CA ASN A 16 21.94 17.26 -22.00
C ASN A 16 20.86 17.87 -21.10
N GLU A 17 20.11 18.80 -21.65
CA GLU A 17 18.78 19.21 -21.17
C GLU A 17 17.78 18.10 -21.55
N GLY A 18 18.07 16.87 -21.12
CA GLY A 18 17.14 15.76 -21.17
C GLY A 18 16.30 15.78 -19.90
N PRO A 19 14.97 15.66 -19.98
CA PRO A 19 14.16 15.68 -18.78
C PRO A 19 14.33 14.36 -18.01
N THR A 20 14.40 14.51 -16.69
CA THR A 20 13.80 13.60 -15.70
C THR A 20 14.66 12.43 -15.24
N GLU A 21 15.43 12.66 -14.17
CA GLU A 21 15.64 11.61 -13.17
C GLU A 21 14.25 11.16 -12.70
N ILE A 22 13.85 9.94 -13.04
CA ILE A 22 12.57 9.36 -12.62
C ILE A 22 12.61 9.24 -11.10
N GLY A 23 11.83 10.07 -10.41
CA GLY A 23 11.71 10.01 -8.95
C GLY A 23 11.11 8.68 -8.48
N LEU A 24 11.34 8.34 -7.21
CA LEU A 24 10.71 7.16 -6.60
C LEU A 24 9.19 7.28 -6.66
N PRO A 25 8.46 6.17 -6.89
CA PRO A 25 7.01 6.21 -6.92
C PRO A 25 6.47 6.69 -5.57
N THR A 26 5.66 7.73 -5.59
CA THR A 26 4.96 8.24 -4.42
C THR A 26 3.56 7.64 -4.36
N ASN A 27 3.06 7.36 -3.15
CA ASN A 27 1.72 6.82 -2.91
C ASN A 27 1.43 5.44 -3.55
N VAL A 28 2.35 4.49 -3.38
CA VAL A 28 2.15 3.11 -3.84
C VAL A 28 1.03 2.44 -3.04
N SER A 29 0.01 1.95 -3.75
CA SER A 29 -1.04 1.10 -3.18
C SER A 29 -0.74 -0.35 -3.51
N HIS A 30 -0.76 -1.21 -2.49
CA HIS A 30 -0.61 -2.65 -2.66
C HIS A 30 -1.97 -3.32 -2.53
N GLU A 31 -2.42 -3.95 -3.61
CA GLU A 31 -3.58 -4.84 -3.58
C GLU A 31 -3.10 -6.27 -3.30
N PHE A 32 -3.66 -6.88 -2.24
CA PHE A 32 -3.35 -8.25 -1.87
C PHE A 32 -4.53 -9.13 -2.27
N HIS A 33 -4.27 -10.11 -3.14
CA HIS A 33 -5.26 -11.13 -3.45
C HIS A 33 -5.32 -12.11 -2.28
N VAL A 34 -6.48 -12.18 -1.62
CA VAL A 34 -6.72 -13.13 -0.53
C VAL A 34 -7.66 -14.19 -1.04
N SER A 35 -7.23 -15.44 -0.96
CA SER A 35 -8.04 -16.59 -1.39
C SER A 35 -8.06 -17.65 -0.29
N LYS A 36 -9.13 -18.44 -0.25
CA LYS A 36 -9.21 -19.62 0.61
C LYS A 36 -8.44 -20.75 -0.05
N ASN A 37 -7.45 -21.30 0.65
CA ASN A 37 -6.77 -22.51 0.21
C ASN A 37 -7.75 -23.69 0.31
N LYS A 38 -7.86 -24.47 -0.77
CA LYS A 38 -8.77 -25.61 -0.87
C LYS A 38 -8.35 -26.80 0.01
N GLU A 39 -7.06 -26.92 0.32
CA GLU A 39 -6.49 -28.04 1.07
C GLU A 39 -6.52 -27.78 2.58
N THR A 40 -6.17 -26.57 3.01
CA THR A 40 -6.10 -26.20 4.43
C THR A 40 -7.36 -25.52 4.94
N GLY A 41 -8.20 -24.99 4.05
CA GLY A 41 -9.38 -24.20 4.41
C GLY A 41 -9.07 -22.78 4.89
N LEU A 42 -7.79 -22.42 5.02
CA LEU A 42 -7.34 -21.16 5.59
C LEU A 42 -7.24 -20.05 4.55
N LEU A 43 -7.32 -18.81 5.02
CA LEU A 43 -7.13 -17.60 4.20
C LEU A 43 -5.63 -17.35 3.98
N GLU A 44 -5.19 -17.42 2.73
CA GLU A 44 -3.82 -17.17 2.31
C GLU A 44 -3.68 -15.86 1.55
N GLY A 45 -2.49 -15.25 1.56
CA GLY A 45 -2.24 -13.94 0.94
C GLY A 45 -2.53 -12.74 1.84
N LEU A 46 -2.88 -12.98 3.11
CA LEU A 46 -3.04 -11.92 4.11
C LEU A 46 -1.67 -11.42 4.62
N PRO A 47 -1.43 -10.10 4.65
CA PRO A 47 -0.22 -9.55 5.26
C PRO A 47 -0.22 -9.78 6.78
N THR A 48 0.98 -9.90 7.36
CA THR A 48 1.20 -10.23 8.78
C THR A 48 0.38 -9.41 9.77
N PRO A 49 0.21 -8.08 9.60
CA PRO A 49 -0.64 -7.30 10.51
C PRO A 49 -2.11 -7.71 10.49
N TRP A 50 -2.63 -8.16 9.35
CA TRP A 50 -4.04 -8.57 9.23
C TRP A 50 -4.24 -9.96 9.83
N LEU A 51 -3.27 -10.87 9.67
CA LEU A 51 -3.29 -12.17 10.35
C LEU A 51 -3.33 -12.01 11.88
N ARG A 52 -2.54 -11.08 12.42
CA ARG A 52 -2.56 -10.79 13.86
C ARG A 52 -3.94 -10.29 14.31
N LEU A 53 -4.54 -9.37 13.56
CA LEU A 53 -5.88 -8.86 13.88
C LEU A 53 -6.92 -9.96 13.78
N LEU A 54 -6.90 -10.75 12.70
CA LEU A 54 -7.81 -11.87 12.47
C LEU A 54 -7.76 -12.86 13.63
N ASN A 55 -6.55 -13.32 14.01
CA ASN A 55 -6.37 -14.27 15.10
C ASN A 55 -6.79 -13.74 16.48
N THR A 56 -6.86 -12.43 16.68
CA THR A 56 -7.31 -11.83 17.95
C THR A 56 -8.82 -11.64 18.05
N GLN A 57 -9.53 -11.62 16.91
CA GLN A 57 -10.95 -11.25 16.87
C GLN A 57 -11.84 -12.40 16.40
N ILE A 58 -11.32 -13.29 15.55
CA ILE A 58 -12.09 -14.35 14.89
C ILE A 58 -11.33 -15.66 15.06
N THR A 59 -12.00 -16.66 15.61
CA THR A 59 -11.43 -18.00 15.79
C THR A 59 -11.29 -18.74 14.46
N LYS A 60 -10.46 -19.78 14.41
CA LYS A 60 -10.28 -20.56 13.17
C LYS A 60 -11.59 -21.22 12.71
N ALA A 61 -12.42 -21.69 13.64
CA ALA A 61 -13.70 -22.30 13.32
C ALA A 61 -14.66 -21.32 12.62
N GLU A 62 -14.75 -20.08 13.09
CA GLU A 62 -15.58 -19.03 12.48
C GLU A 62 -15.06 -18.62 11.09
N GLN A 63 -13.74 -18.65 10.89
CA GLN A 63 -13.12 -18.41 9.58
C GLN A 63 -13.46 -19.52 8.58
N ASP A 64 -13.48 -20.77 9.04
CA ASP A 64 -13.77 -21.93 8.21
C ASP A 64 -15.24 -21.95 7.77
N GLU A 65 -16.15 -21.57 8.68
CA GLU A 65 -17.59 -21.45 8.44
C GLU A 65 -17.90 -20.37 7.39
N ASN A 66 -17.31 -19.18 7.53
CA ASN A 66 -17.51 -18.10 6.56
C ASN A 66 -16.23 -17.29 6.31
N PRO A 67 -15.39 -17.73 5.35
CA PRO A 67 -14.14 -17.05 5.02
C PRO A 67 -14.36 -15.65 4.46
N ASN A 68 -15.47 -15.43 3.75
CA ASN A 68 -15.78 -14.15 3.12
C ASN A 68 -16.21 -13.11 4.17
N ALA A 69 -16.98 -13.53 5.19
CA ALA A 69 -17.33 -12.67 6.31
C ALA A 69 -16.10 -12.26 7.14
N ALA A 70 -15.16 -13.18 7.37
CA ALA A 70 -13.90 -12.87 8.05
C ALA A 70 -13.10 -11.78 7.31
N LEU A 71 -13.06 -11.83 5.97
CA LEU A 71 -12.43 -10.78 5.16
C LEU A 71 -13.16 -9.44 5.25
N GLN A 72 -14.50 -9.46 5.19
CA GLN A 72 -15.30 -8.26 5.34
C GLN A 72 -15.08 -7.59 6.70
N ALA A 73 -15.00 -8.36 7.78
CA ALA A 73 -14.73 -7.84 9.13
C ALA A 73 -13.36 -7.14 9.21
N ILE A 74 -12.32 -7.72 8.61
CA ILE A 74 -10.99 -7.10 8.53
C ILE A 74 -11.04 -5.79 7.74
N ASN A 75 -11.71 -5.78 6.58
CA ASN A 75 -11.81 -4.60 5.71
C ASN A 75 -12.62 -3.48 6.37
N PHE A 76 -13.70 -3.83 7.07
CA PHE A 76 -14.46 -2.90 7.89
C PHE A 76 -13.54 -2.25 8.93
N LYS A 77 -12.83 -3.03 9.75
CA LYS A 77 -11.94 -2.49 10.79
C LYS A 77 -10.91 -1.49 10.26
N LYS A 78 -10.34 -1.72 9.07
CA LYS A 78 -9.42 -0.77 8.42
C LYS A 78 -10.10 0.56 8.16
N ARG A 79 -11.30 0.54 7.57
CA ARG A 79 -12.06 1.76 7.27
C ARG A 79 -12.39 2.57 8.51
N PHE A 80 -12.60 1.91 9.65
CA PHE A 80 -12.87 2.58 10.92
C PHE A 80 -11.62 3.16 11.59
N LYS A 81 -10.40 2.71 11.25
CA LYS A 81 -9.17 3.34 11.76
C LYS A 81 -8.89 4.72 11.17
N GLU A 82 -9.42 5.03 9.99
CA GLU A 82 -9.41 6.40 9.43
C GLU A 82 -10.35 7.36 10.19
N CYS A 83 -11.26 6.82 11.00
CA CYS A 83 -12.31 7.55 11.67
C CYS A 83 -11.81 8.13 13.01
N ASN A 84 -10.84 9.05 12.96
CA ASN A 84 -10.38 9.84 14.11
C ASN A 84 -11.31 11.04 14.44
N SER A 85 -12.49 11.10 13.83
CA SER A 85 -13.48 12.13 14.13
C SER A 85 -14.42 11.66 15.24
N ILE A 86 -14.68 12.52 16.23
CA ILE A 86 -15.63 12.33 17.33
C ILE A 86 -17.01 11.83 16.85
N VAL A 87 -17.38 12.17 15.62
CA VAL A 87 -18.61 11.75 14.95
C VAL A 87 -18.68 10.22 14.78
N CYS A 88 -17.55 9.56 14.53
CA CYS A 88 -17.48 8.12 14.32
C CYS A 88 -17.60 7.34 15.64
N CYS A 89 -17.08 7.87 16.74
CA CYS A 89 -17.26 7.31 18.08
C CYS A 89 -18.72 7.39 18.54
N LEU A 90 -19.43 8.47 18.19
CA LEU A 90 -20.85 8.66 18.54
C LEU A 90 -21.77 7.72 17.75
N LEU A 91 -21.48 7.47 16.47
CA LEU A 91 -22.24 6.52 15.64
C LEU A 91 -22.12 5.07 16.12
N MET A 92 -20.97 4.67 16.67
CA MET A 92 -20.76 3.31 17.19
C MET A 92 -21.43 3.05 18.55
N ARG A 93 -21.81 4.09 19.30
CA ARG A 93 -22.54 3.94 20.57
C ARG A 93 -24.05 3.69 20.41
N PHE A 94 -24.60 3.89 19.20
CA PHE A 94 -26.02 3.67 18.92
C PHE A 94 -26.34 2.30 18.31
N LEU A 95 -25.33 1.42 18.17
CA LEU A 95 -25.47 0.07 17.59
C LEU A 95 -25.19 -1.07 18.61
N GLN A 96 -25.18 -0.77 19.91
CA GLN A 96 -25.37 -1.75 20.98
C GLN A 96 -26.73 -1.49 21.64
#